data_AF-A0A1D6EM78-F1
#
_entry.id   AF-A0A1D6EM78-F1
#
_cell.length_a   1.000
_cell.length_b   1.000
_cell.length_c   1.000
_cell.angle_alpha   90.00
_cell.angle_beta   90.00
_cell.angle_gamma   90.00
#
_symmetry.space_group_name_H-M   'P 1'
#
loop_
_entity.id
_entity.type
_entity.pdbx_description
1 polymer ?
#
loop_
_entity_poly.entity_id
_entity_poly.type
_entity_poly.pdbx_seq_one_letter_code
_entity_poly.pdbx_strand_id
1 'polypeptide(L)' 'MILVAIMAELLEEYTAAVARAVDRLLSSAAPRRILPRRVRFLVLRSLPFASPPPPPMAAAPPPPPSPHAAVLTS' A
#
# COMPACT_ATOMS: atom_id res chain seq x y z
N MET A 1 -28.40 36.89 0.60
CA MET A 1 -28.80 35.51 0.95
C MET A 1 -28.94 34.62 -0.28
N ILE A 2 -29.65 35.03 -1.33
CA ILE A 2 -29.81 34.22 -2.56
C ILE A 2 -28.48 33.80 -3.21
N LEU A 3 -27.48 34.68 -3.26
CA LEU A 3 -26.16 34.37 -3.83
C LEU A 3 -25.47 33.19 -3.12
N VAL A 4 -25.61 33.08 -1.80
CA VAL A 4 -25.02 31.99 -1.01
C VAL A 4 -25.70 30.67 -1.35
N ALA A 5 -27.03 30.67 -1.52
CA ALA A 5 -27.77 29.49 -1.94
C ALA A 5 -27.34 29.02 -3.34
N ILE A 6 -27.22 29.94 -4.30
CA ILE A 6 -26.75 29.64 -5.66
C ILE A 6 -25.30 29.10 -5.63
N MET A 7 -24.42 29.71 -4.83
CA MET A 7 -23.05 29.21 -4.68
C MET A 7 -22.99 27.82 -4.06
N ALA A 8 -23.81 27.55 -3.05
CA ALA A 8 -23.87 26.23 -2.42
C ALA A 8 -24.35 25.15 -3.40
N GLU A 9 -25.41 25.43 -4.17
CA GLU A 9 -25.93 24.55 -5.21
C GLU A 9 -24.89 24.27 -6.29
N LEU A 10 -24.20 25.32 -6.77
CA LEU A 10 -23.12 25.18 -7.75
C LEU A 10 -21.93 24.36 -7.19
N LEU A 11 -21.56 24.57 -5.93
CA LEU A 11 -20.50 23.82 -5.28
C LEU A 11 -20.88 22.36 -5.08
N GLU A 12 -22.12 22.07 -4.73
CA GLU A 12 -22.62 20.70 -4.59
C GLU A 12 -22.56 19.96 -5.93
N GLU A 13 -23.07 20.57 -7.00
CA GLU A 13 -23.02 19.98 -8.34
C GLU A 13 -21.56 19.80 -8.83
N TYR A 14 -20.71 20.80 -8.62
CA TYR A 14 -19.30 20.73 -8.98
C TYR A 14 -18.56 19.64 -8.20
N THR A 15 -18.75 19.57 -6.88
CA THR A 15 -18.12 18.55 -6.04
C THR A 15 -18.66 17.15 -6.37
N ALA A 16 -19.94 17.00 -6.69
CA ALA A 16 -20.50 15.74 -7.18
C ALA A 16 -19.89 15.32 -8.52
N ALA A 17 -19.70 16.24 -9.46
CA ALA A 17 -19.04 15.97 -10.74
C ALA A 17 -17.57 15.59 -10.54
N VAL A 18 -16.84 16.33 -9.70
CA VAL A 18 -15.45 16.03 -9.34
C VAL A 18 -15.36 14.68 -8.65
N ALA A 19 -16.23 14.37 -7.69
CA ALA A 19 -16.26 13.09 -6.99
C ALA A 19 -16.50 11.93 -7.97
N ARG A 20 -17.43 12.08 -8.92
CA ARG A 20 -17.67 11.07 -9.97
C ARG A 20 -16.49 10.94 -10.93
N ALA A 21 -15.83 12.03 -11.28
CA ALA A 21 -14.64 11.99 -12.14
C ALA A 21 -13.47 11.29 -11.44
N VAL A 22 -13.24 11.62 -10.17
CA VAL A 22 -12.23 10.98 -9.31
C VAL A 22 -12.57 9.51 -9.09
N ASP A 23 -13.83 9.18 -8.82
CA ASP A 23 -14.28 7.79 -8.67
C ASP A 23 -14.08 7.01 -9.98
N ARG A 24 -14.46 7.57 -11.14
CA ARG A 24 -14.18 6.93 -12.44
C ARG A 24 -12.68 6.76 -12.68
N LEU A 25 -11.86 7.74 -12.34
CA LEU A 25 -10.40 7.66 -12.49
C LEU A 25 -9.81 6.58 -11.57
N LEU A 26 -10.30 6.51 -10.33
CA LEU A 26 -9.94 5.47 -9.37
C LEU A 26 -10.42 4.11 -9.89
N SER A 27 -11.71 3.93 -10.11
CA SER A 27 -12.40 2.72 -10.56
C SER A 27 -11.85 2.16 -11.87
N SER A 28 -11.65 2.99 -12.90
CA SER A 28 -11.06 2.56 -14.18
C SER A 28 -9.60 2.12 -14.04
N ALA A 29 -8.85 2.73 -13.12
CA ALA A 29 -7.51 2.28 -12.73
C ALA A 29 -7.51 1.18 -11.65
N ALA A 30 -8.67 0.82 -11.09
CA ALA A 30 -8.81 0.01 -9.88
C ALA A 30 -9.08 -1.49 -10.05
N PRO A 31 -8.81 -2.17 -11.19
CA PRO A 31 -8.50 -3.60 -11.06
C PRO A 31 -7.16 -3.84 -10.32
N ARG A 32 -6.38 -2.79 -9.95
CA ARG A 32 -5.07 -2.94 -9.28
C ARG A 32 -4.73 -1.93 -8.16
N ARG A 33 -5.61 -0.99 -7.79
CA ARG A 33 -5.23 0.24 -7.05
C ARG A 33 -6.14 0.67 -5.88
N ILE A 34 -6.64 -0.24 -5.06
CA ILE A 34 -6.83 0.14 -3.63
C ILE A 34 -5.42 0.25 -3.06
N LEU A 35 -4.73 1.38 -3.30
CA LEU A 35 -3.30 1.65 -3.08
C LEU A 35 -2.41 0.41 -3.35
N PRO A 36 -1.77 0.26 -4.54
CA PRO A 36 -0.85 -0.85 -4.74
C PRO A 36 0.12 -0.83 -3.56
N ARG A 37 0.32 -1.95 -2.86
CA ARG A 37 1.11 -2.04 -1.61
C ARG A 37 2.32 -1.10 -1.61
N ARG A 38 2.97 -0.93 -2.77
CA ARG A 38 4.00 0.06 -3.09
C ARG A 38 3.71 1.51 -2.67
N VAL A 39 2.58 2.13 -3.02
CA VAL A 39 2.24 3.51 -2.63
C VAL A 39 1.96 3.59 -1.13
N ARG A 40 1.22 2.64 -0.57
CA ARG A 40 1.03 2.56 0.89
C ARG A 40 2.36 2.38 1.61
N PHE A 41 3.26 1.54 1.08
CA PHE A 41 4.60 1.32 1.62
C PHE A 41 5.48 2.56 1.46
N LEU A 42 5.37 3.29 0.35
CA LEU A 42 6.06 4.57 0.13
C LEU A 42 5.61 5.62 1.14
N VAL A 43 4.29 5.82 1.31
CA VAL A 43 3.72 6.76 2.28
C VAL A 43 4.09 6.37 3.71
N LEU A 44 3.93 5.08 4.07
CA LEU A 44 4.32 4.56 5.39
C LEU A 44 5.81 4.68 5.64
N ARG A 45 6.67 4.48 4.64
CA ARG A 45 8.13 4.64 4.78
C ARG A 45 8.55 6.10 4.90
N SER A 46 7.85 7.04 4.24
CA SER A 46 8.13 8.47 4.35
C SER A 46 7.60 9.09 5.65
N LEU A 47 6.68 8.42 6.34
CA LEU A 47 6.23 8.87 7.65
C LEU A 47 7.41 8.78 8.65
N PRO A 48 7.72 9.85 9.39
CA PRO A 48 8.86 9.89 10.31
C PRO A 48 8.77 8.91 11.50
N PHE A 49 7.68 8.16 11.60
CA PHE A 49 7.44 7.12 12.61
C PHE A 49 7.71 5.69 12.09
N ALA A 50 8.17 5.52 10.85
CA ALA A 50 8.50 4.21 10.32
C ALA A 50 9.73 3.66 11.05
N SER A 51 9.53 2.60 11.84
CA SER A 51 10.62 1.89 12.52
C SER A 51 11.75 1.56 11.53
N PRO A 52 13.03 1.86 11.85
CA PRO A 52 14.14 1.55 10.95
C PRO A 52 14.14 0.05 10.61
N PRO A 53 14.51 -0.32 9.38
CA PRO A 53 14.57 -1.73 8.99
C PRO A 53 15.47 -2.50 9.97
N PRO A 54 15.06 -3.70 10.42
CA PRO A 54 15.90 -4.49 11.31
C PRO A 54 17.24 -4.76 10.64
N PRO A 55 18.36 -4.74 11.40
CA PRO A 55 19.67 -5.04 10.84
C PRO A 55 19.62 -6.39 10.13
N PRO A 56 20.37 -6.57 9.03
CA PRO A 56 20.44 -7.86 8.36
C PRO A 56 20.82 -8.89 9.41
N MET A 57 19.87 -9.77 9.74
CA MET A 57 20.13 -10.94 10.56
C MET A 57 21.28 -11.64 9.86
N ALA A 58 22.46 -11.57 10.46
CA ALA A 58 23.63 -12.31 10.05
C ALA A 58 23.13 -13.73 9.78
N ALA A 59 23.24 -14.14 8.52
CA ALA A 59 22.77 -15.43 8.06
C ALA A 59 23.25 -16.47 9.08
N ALA A 60 22.31 -17.04 9.83
CA ALA A 60 22.62 -18.09 10.77
C ALA A 60 23.37 -19.16 9.96
N PRO A 61 24.55 -19.60 10.43
CA PRO A 61 25.33 -20.58 9.68
C PRO A 61 24.46 -21.80 9.40
N PRO A 62 24.61 -22.42 8.22
CA PRO A 62 23.81 -23.57 7.85
C PRO A 62 23.89 -24.65 8.94
N PRO A 63 22.77 -25.32 9.26
CA PRO A 63 22.77 -26.36 10.28
C PRO A 63 23.79 -27.45 9.91
N PRO A 64 24.54 -27.99 10.88
CA PRO A 64 25.51 -29.05 10.62
C PRO A 64 24.82 -30.29 10.04
N PRO A 65 25.47 -30.99 9.08
CA PRO A 65 24.92 -32.20 8.48
C PRO A 65 24.75 -33.28 9.56
N SER A 66 23.52 -33.77 9.71
CA SER A 66 23.16 -34.86 10.62
C SER A 66 23.74 -36.20 10.12
N PRO A 67 24.52 -36.93 10.93
CA PRO A 67 25.26 -38.12 10.49
C PRO A 67 24.41 -39.39 10.28
N HIS A 68 23.08 -39.33 10.42
CA HIS A 68 22.24 -40.54 10.32
C HIS A 68 21.88 -40.98 8.89
N ALA A 69 22.28 -40.25 7.85
CA ALA A 69 21.99 -40.65 6.47
C ALA A 69 23.06 -41.58 5.85
N ALA A 70 24.20 -41.81 6.50
CA ALA A 70 25.31 -42.58 5.92
C ALA A 70 25.27 -44.10 6.21
N VAL A 71 24.28 -44.62 6.95
CA VAL A 71 24.28 -46.01 7.44
C VAL A 71 23.36 -46.93 6.64
N LEU A 72 23.11 -46.66 5.35
CA LEU A 72 22.34 -47.59 4.50
C LEU A 72 22.96 -47.86 3.12
N THR A 73 24.26 -47.66 2.96
CA THR A 73 24.97 -48.08 1.73
C THR A 73 26.29 -48.77 2.06
N SER A 74 26.22 -49.99 2.61
CA SER A 74 27.23 -51.02 2.33
C SER A 74 26.71 -52.41 2.63
#